data_AF-A0A2G9R4K1-F1
#
_entry.id   AF-A0A2G9R4K1-F1
#
_cell.length_a   1.000
_cell.length_b   1.000
_cell.length_c   1.000
_cell.angle_alpha   90.00
_cell.angle_beta   90.00
_cell.angle_gamma   90.00
#
_symmetry.space_group_name_H-M   'P 1'
#
loop_
_entity.id
_entity.type
_entity.pdbx_description
1 polymer ?
#
loop_
_entity_poly.entity_id
_entity_poly.type
_entity_poly.pdbx_seq_one_letter_code
_entity_poly.pdbx_strand_id
1 'polypeptide(L)'
;MLVNSVDDPLVHDSLLSIPKALAAKKENVVVVLPLHGGHLGFFEGAVLFPEPLTWMDKLLVQYANAICHWEKTKPHCSDAEPVETDQQ
;
A
#
# COMPACT_ATOMS: atom_id res chain seq x y z
N MET A 1 -4.92 4.22 1.22
CA MET A 1 -4.28 3.53 0.10
C MET A 1 -5.33 3.26 -0.96
N LEU A 2 -5.01 3.45 -2.23
CA LEU A 2 -5.79 2.98 -3.37
C LEU A 2 -4.96 1.93 -4.13
N VAL A 3 -5.59 0.83 -4.52
CA VAL A 3 -4.98 -0.22 -5.35
C VAL A 3 -5.84 -0.39 -6.59
N ASN A 4 -5.24 -0.34 -7.77
CA ASN A 4 -5.86 -0.63 -9.06
C ASN A 4 -4.79 -1.20 -10.00
N SER A 5 -5.13 -1.77 -11.16
CA SER A 5 -4.10 -2.08 -12.17
C SER A 5 -4.10 -1.09 -13.34
N VAL A 6 -2.99 -1.09 -14.09
CA VAL A 6 -2.87 -0.30 -15.33
C VAL A 6 -3.75 -0.87 -16.44
N ASP A 7 -3.98 -2.18 -16.45
CA ASP A 7 -4.75 -2.92 -17.45
C ASP A 7 -6.21 -3.21 -17.03
N ASP A 8 -6.75 -2.47 -16.06
CA ASP A 8 -8.13 -2.67 -15.61
C ASP A 8 -9.15 -2.28 -16.69
N PRO A 9 -10.01 -3.20 -17.16
CA PRO A 9 -10.96 -2.92 -18.24
C PRO A 9 -12.17 -2.09 -17.79
N LEU A 10 -12.42 -1.96 -16.49
CA LEU A 10 -13.54 -1.20 -15.93
C LEU A 10 -13.12 0.22 -15.54
N VAL A 11 -11.88 0.41 -15.11
CA VAL A 11 -11.36 1.69 -14.64
C VAL A 11 -10.48 2.34 -15.71
N HIS A 12 -11.05 3.31 -16.42
CA HIS A 12 -10.32 4.07 -17.43
C HIS A 12 -9.17 4.91 -16.82
N ASP A 13 -8.00 4.99 -17.49
CA ASP A 13 -6.80 5.68 -16.97
C ASP A 13 -7.05 7.16 -16.61
N SER A 14 -7.95 7.84 -17.33
CA SER A 14 -8.36 9.22 -16.98
C SER A 14 -8.85 9.36 -15.53
N LEU A 15 -9.50 8.34 -14.97
CA LEU A 15 -9.97 8.33 -13.58
C LEU A 15 -8.81 8.18 -12.58
N LEU A 16 -7.68 7.62 -13.01
CA LEU A 16 -6.46 7.48 -12.19
C LEU A 16 -5.73 8.82 -12.01
N SER A 17 -6.04 9.83 -12.81
CA SER A 17 -5.47 11.19 -12.64
C SER A 17 -5.80 11.79 -11.27
N ILE A 18 -7.02 11.57 -10.77
CA ILE A 18 -7.50 12.09 -9.48
C ILE A 18 -6.69 11.52 -8.30
N PRO A 19 -6.59 10.19 -8.11
CA PRO A 19 -5.82 9.61 -7.02
C PRO A 19 -4.32 9.88 -7.17
N LYS A 20 -3.76 9.86 -8.39
CA LYS A 20 -2.35 10.23 -8.64
C LYS A 20 -2.06 11.66 -8.19
N ALA A 21 -2.93 12.62 -8.54
CA ALA A 21 -2.80 14.02 -8.13
C ALA A 21 -2.95 14.22 -6.62
N LEU A 22 -3.81 13.44 -5.96
CA LEU A 22 -3.96 13.47 -4.51
C LEU A 22 -2.71 12.95 -3.81
N ALA A 23 -2.17 11.81 -4.26
CA ALA A 23 -0.94 11.22 -3.72
C ALA A 23 0.27 12.17 -3.85
N ALA A 24 0.38 12.87 -4.98
CA ALA A 24 1.42 13.88 -5.18
C ALA A 24 1.36 15.06 -4.20
N LYS A 25 0.20 15.31 -3.56
CA LYS A 25 -0.02 16.43 -2.64
C LYS A 25 -0.04 16.03 -1.17
N LYS A 26 -0.08 14.73 -0.86
CA LYS A 26 -0.35 14.22 0.49
C LYS A 26 0.58 13.05 0.79
N GLU A 27 1.47 13.22 1.76
CA GLU A 27 2.44 12.20 2.16
C GLU A 27 1.79 10.93 2.73
N ASN A 28 0.57 11.04 3.27
CA ASN A 28 -0.18 9.93 3.84
C ASN A 28 -1.07 9.18 2.82
N VAL A 29 -0.92 9.46 1.52
CA VAL A 29 -1.72 8.83 0.46
C VAL A 29 -0.81 8.01 -0.45
N VAL A 30 -1.09 6.71 -0.48
CA VAL A 30 -0.40 5.75 -1.36
C VAL A 30 -1.37 5.28 -2.45
N VAL A 31 -0.90 5.30 -3.69
CA VAL A 31 -1.58 4.74 -4.87
C VAL A 31 -0.68 3.67 -5.46
N VAL A 32 -1.20 2.44 -5.55
CA VAL A 32 -0.48 1.27 -6.06
C VAL A 32 -1.11 0.88 -7.39
N LEU A 33 -0.29 0.91 -8.45
CA LEU A 33 -0.69 0.58 -9.82
C LEU A 33 0.25 -0.49 -10.40
N PRO A 34 0.10 -1.77 -10.05
CA PRO A 34 0.72 -2.85 -10.78
C PRO A 34 0.38 -2.79 -12.27
N LEU A 35 1.31 -3.27 -13.10
CA LEU A 35 1.12 -3.37 -14.55
C LEU A 35 -0.07 -4.28 -14.90
N HIS A 36 -0.31 -5.30 -14.07
CA HIS A 36 -1.32 -6.32 -14.28
C HIS A 36 -2.14 -6.59 -13.01
N GLY A 37 -3.22 -7.35 -13.18
CA GLY A 37 -3.95 -7.91 -12.05
C GLY A 37 -5.03 -6.99 -11.52
N GLY A 38 -5.71 -6.25 -12.40
CA GLY A 38 -6.94 -5.50 -12.11
C GLY A 38 -8.09 -6.45 -11.84
N HIS A 39 -9.27 -6.18 -12.38
CA HIS A 39 -10.41 -7.10 -12.29
C HIS A 39 -10.10 -8.57 -12.68
N LEU A 40 -9.00 -8.82 -13.40
CA LEU A 40 -8.51 -10.13 -13.88
C LEU A 40 -7.28 -10.69 -13.13
N GLY A 41 -6.86 -10.10 -12.00
CA GLY A 41 -5.97 -10.78 -11.04
C GLY A 41 -6.54 -12.10 -10.49
N PHE A 42 -7.81 -12.38 -10.82
CA PHE A 42 -8.57 -13.62 -10.66
C PHE A 42 -7.84 -14.90 -11.13
N PHE A 43 -6.88 -14.80 -12.07
CA PHE A 43 -6.13 -15.95 -12.60
C PHE A 43 -4.75 -16.18 -11.98
N GLU A 44 -4.56 -15.78 -10.72
CA GLU A 44 -3.50 -16.37 -9.90
C GLU A 44 -3.91 -17.83 -9.53
N GLY A 45 -4.07 -18.70 -10.52
CA GLY A 45 -4.72 -20.00 -10.39
C GLY A 45 -5.30 -20.48 -11.72
N ALA A 46 -5.37 -21.80 -11.92
CA ALA A 46 -5.66 -22.46 -13.20
C ALA A 46 -6.77 -21.79 -14.02
N VAL A 47 -6.53 -21.63 -15.33
CA VAL A 47 -7.33 -20.92 -16.37
C VAL A 47 -8.87 -21.12 -16.31
N LEU A 48 -9.36 -22.16 -15.64
CA LEU A 48 -10.78 -22.51 -15.54
C LEU A 48 -11.44 -22.12 -14.20
N PHE A 49 -10.70 -21.96 -13.11
CA PHE A 49 -11.25 -21.62 -11.80
C PHE A 49 -10.41 -20.55 -11.11
N PRO A 50 -11.02 -19.44 -10.68
CA PRO A 50 -10.33 -18.49 -9.83
C PRO A 50 -9.82 -19.12 -8.54
N GLU A 51 -8.68 -18.63 -8.08
CA GLU A 51 -8.33 -18.81 -6.69
C GLU A 51 -9.23 -17.89 -5.83
N PRO A 52 -9.84 -18.38 -4.74
CA PRO A 52 -10.69 -17.58 -3.86
C PRO A 52 -9.96 -16.45 -3.13
N LEU A 53 -8.61 -16.45 -3.15
CA LEU A 53 -7.76 -15.38 -2.60
C LEU A 53 -6.91 -14.80 -3.71
N THR A 54 -7.22 -13.59 -4.12
CA THR A 54 -6.47 -12.89 -5.17
C THR A 54 -5.16 -12.33 -4.63
N TRP A 55 -4.24 -12.01 -5.54
CA TRP A 55 -3.04 -11.26 -5.21
C TRP A 55 -3.34 -9.93 -4.50
N MET A 56 -4.42 -9.23 -4.88
CA MET A 56 -4.83 -7.98 -4.23
C MET A 56 -5.21 -8.19 -2.76
N ASP A 57 -5.90 -9.30 -2.45
CA ASP A 57 -6.28 -9.63 -1.07
C ASP A 57 -5.03 -9.85 -0.21
N LYS A 58 -4.03 -10.55 -0.75
CA LYS A 58 -2.74 -10.79 -0.08
C LYS A 58 -2.01 -9.47 0.18
N LEU A 59 -1.96 -8.57 -0.81
CA LEU A 59 -1.31 -7.26 -0.68
C LEU A 59 -1.96 -6.43 0.44
N LEU A 60 -3.30 -6.37 0.46
CA LEU A 60 -4.03 -5.59 1.46
C LEU A 60 -3.74 -6.08 2.88
N VAL A 61 -3.78 -7.41 3.09
CA VAL A 61 -3.48 -8.03 4.39
C VAL A 61 -2.02 -7.76 4.80
N GLN A 62 -1.07 -7.92 3.88
CA GLN A 62 0.34 -7.66 4.16
C GLN A 62 0.60 -6.19 4.53
N TYR A 63 -0.03 -5.25 3.83
CA TYR A 63 0.09 -3.83 4.15
C TYR A 63 -0.50 -3.50 5.52
N ALA A 64 -1.69 -4.02 5.84
CA ALA A 64 -2.29 -3.85 7.15
C ALA A 64 -1.38 -4.39 8.27
N ASN A 65 -0.84 -5.59 8.08
CA ASN A 65 0.12 -6.19 9.01
C ASN A 65 1.38 -5.33 9.17
N ALA A 66 1.93 -4.79 8.09
CA ALA A 66 3.10 -3.93 8.13
C ALA A 66 2.84 -2.64 8.93
N ILE A 67 1.68 -2.00 8.76
CA ILE A 67 1.30 -0.83 9.57
C ILE A 67 1.18 -1.21 11.04
N CYS A 68 0.46 -2.30 11.35
CA CYS A 68 0.30 -2.75 12.73
C CYS A 68 1.65 -3.09 13.38
N HIS A 69 2.57 -3.68 12.63
CA HIS A 69 3.91 -3.96 13.11
C HIS A 69 4.73 -2.68 13.33
N TRP A 70 4.66 -1.73 12.38
CA TRP A 70 5.33 -0.43 12.51
C TRP A 70 4.85 0.32 13.76
N GLU A 71 3.54 0.35 14.03
CA GLU A 71 2.99 1.03 15.20
C GLU A 71 3.51 0.42 16.51
N LYS A 72 3.65 -0.92 16.57
CA LYS A 72 4.21 -1.63 17.73
C LYS A 72 5.71 -1.42 17.93
N THR A 73 6.45 -1.17 16.84
CA THR A 73 7.92 -1.07 16.84
C THR A 73 8.41 0.37 16.76
N LYS A 74 7.50 1.33 16.66
CA LYS A 74 7.83 2.74 16.63
C LYS A 74 8.54 3.12 17.93
N PRO A 75 9.74 3.74 17.85
CA PRO A 75 10.44 4.18 19.05
C PRO A 75 9.55 5.15 19.82
N HIS A 76 9.29 4.83 21.09
CA HIS A 76 8.64 5.78 21.98
C HIS A 76 9.60 6.95 22.20
N CYS A 77 9.10 8.17 22.11
CA CYS A 77 9.87 9.40 22.34
C CYS A 77 10.31 9.59 23.81
N SER A 78 10.26 8.53 24.62
CA SER A 78 10.63 8.53 26.04
C SER A 78 12.07 8.09 26.31
N ASP A 79 12.81 7.62 25.29
CA ASP A 79 14.23 7.23 25.41
C ASP A 79 15.20 8.32 24.90
N ALA A 80 14.73 9.57 24.78
CA ALA A 80 15.62 10.71 24.60
C ALA A 80 16.07 11.19 25.99
N GLU A 81 16.99 10.44 26.61
CA GLU A 81 17.79 10.99 27.71
C GLU A 81 18.48 12.27 27.21
N PRO A 82 18.37 13.40 27.94
CA PRO A 82 19.13 14.58 27.59
C PRO A 82 20.61 14.25 27.79
N VAL A 83 21.38 14.25 26.70
CA VAL A 83 22.84 14.28 26.79
C VAL A 83 23.22 15.61 27.41
N GLU A 84 23.34 15.64 28.74
CA GLU A 84 24.11 16.64 29.48
C GLU A 84 25.51 16.67 28.87
N THR A 85 25.79 17.73 28.11
CA THR A 85 27.17 18.09 27.76
C THR A 85 27.59 19.15 28.75
N ASP A 86 28.06 18.71 29.90
CA ASP A 86 28.73 19.56 30.88
C ASP A 86 30.25 19.56 30.58
N GLN A 87 30.81 20.77 30.52
CA GLN A 87 32.25 21.14 30.59
C GLN A 87 33.11 20.79 29.35
N GLN A 88 33.78 21.75 28.69
CA GLN A 88 34.79 22.67 29.21
C GLN A 88 34.96 23.92 28.32
#